data_AF-A0A973FIS1-F1
#
_entry.id   AF-A0A973FIS1-F1
#
_cell.length_a   1.000
_cell.length_b   1.000
_cell.length_c   1.000
_cell.angle_alpha   90.00
_cell.angle_beta   90.00
_cell.angle_gamma   90.00
#
_symmetry.space_group_name_H-M   'P 1'
#
loop_
_entity.id
_entity.type
_entity.pdbx_description
1 polymer ?
#
loop_
_entity_poly.entity_id
_entity_poly.type
_entity_poly.pdbx_seq_one_letter_code
_entity_poly.pdbx_strand_id
1 'polypeptide(L)'
;MKNRIRPLSVTSLPEAEDCLKKIGVEPYGIASMGPKMSHWNLLVEGLKPKVANIIKQEMLSLGGDAAVSRGSVDCSIEKTDVLIMGTDKQILRFIDKIGLQPFGLKAIASDIRELLLNLSKESFQLKTPRRTIELSRRTLVMGVINATPDSFSDGGTITCEEEGLRQAMKLLGEGADILDVGGESSRPGAEPVPLREELRRVVPLIRRIARETDVPISVDTTKAEVAR
;
A
#
# COMPACT_ATOMS: atom_id res chain seq x y z
N MET A 1 6.87 45.08 -9.23
CA MET A 1 7.13 43.85 -8.42
C MET A 1 6.63 42.65 -9.20
N LYS A 2 7.39 41.55 -9.27
CA LYS A 2 6.90 40.28 -9.84
C LYS A 2 6.18 39.50 -8.74
N ASN A 3 5.01 38.98 -9.06
CA ASN A 3 4.26 38.11 -8.16
C ASN A 3 5.03 36.78 -7.96
N ARG A 4 5.03 36.27 -6.73
CA ARG A 4 5.60 34.95 -6.42
C ARG A 4 4.50 33.89 -6.52
N ILE A 5 4.47 33.16 -7.64
CA ILE A 5 3.50 32.11 -7.93
C ILE A 5 4.22 30.76 -7.84
N ARG A 6 3.64 29.79 -7.13
CA ARG A 6 4.15 28.42 -7.02
C ARG A 6 3.00 27.42 -7.05
N PRO A 7 3.19 26.20 -7.58
CA PRO A 7 2.21 25.15 -7.45
C PRO A 7 2.07 24.70 -5.99
N LEU A 8 0.86 24.33 -5.60
CA LEU A 8 0.58 23.60 -4.37
C LEU A 8 0.04 22.24 -4.77
N SER A 9 0.66 21.18 -4.25
CA SER A 9 0.15 19.83 -4.34
C SER A 9 -0.60 19.57 -3.04
N VAL A 10 -1.92 19.35 -3.12
CA VAL A 10 -2.76 19.05 -1.97
C VAL A 10 -3.39 17.69 -2.23
N THR A 11 -3.03 16.71 -1.43
CA THR A 11 -3.42 15.30 -1.67
C THR A 11 -4.41 14.77 -0.65
N SER A 12 -4.76 15.57 0.36
CA SER A 12 -5.70 15.18 1.41
C SER A 12 -6.54 16.36 1.89
N LEU A 13 -7.72 16.06 2.43
CA LEU A 13 -8.60 17.08 3.03
C LEU A 13 -7.94 17.79 4.23
N PRO A 14 -7.25 17.12 5.18
CA PRO A 14 -6.54 17.80 6.25
C PRO A 14 -5.48 18.79 5.75
N GLU A 15 -4.71 18.42 4.71
CA GLU A 15 -3.74 19.32 4.08
C GLU A 15 -4.42 20.54 3.44
N ALA A 16 -5.55 20.33 2.75
CA ALA A 16 -6.35 21.40 2.17
C ALA A 16 -6.83 22.39 3.23
N GLU A 17 -7.39 21.87 4.33
CA GLU A 17 -7.84 22.70 5.45
C GLU A 17 -6.70 23.51 6.06
N ASP A 18 -5.55 22.89 6.29
CA ASP A 18 -4.37 23.57 6.84
C ASP A 18 -3.86 24.67 5.91
N CYS A 19 -3.86 24.43 4.59
CA CYS A 19 -3.54 25.47 3.61
C CYS A 19 -4.50 26.66 3.68
N LEU A 20 -5.81 26.41 3.78
CA LEU A 20 -6.84 27.46 3.86
C LEU A 20 -6.78 28.22 5.20
N LYS A 21 -6.55 27.51 6.32
CA LYS A 21 -6.34 28.13 7.64
C LYS A 21 -5.14 29.07 7.63
N LYS A 22 -4.02 28.66 7.01
CA LYS A 22 -2.78 29.47 6.93
C LYS A 22 -2.93 30.80 6.20
N ILE A 23 -3.91 30.93 5.30
CA ILE A 23 -4.20 32.19 4.59
C ILE A 23 -5.38 32.97 5.20
N GLY A 24 -5.95 32.49 6.31
CA GLY A 24 -7.01 33.18 7.05
C GLY A 24 -8.42 33.00 6.49
N VAL A 25 -8.74 31.87 5.84
CA VAL A 25 -10.11 31.57 5.40
C VAL A 25 -11.00 31.23 6.61
N GLU A 26 -12.21 31.80 6.64
CA GLU A 26 -13.24 31.50 7.63
C GLU A 26 -13.68 30.02 7.62
N PRO A 27 -14.09 29.43 8.77
CA PRO A 27 -14.45 28.02 8.88
C PRO A 27 -15.50 27.53 7.86
N TYR A 28 -16.52 28.35 7.58
CA TYR A 28 -17.52 28.01 6.56
C TYR A 28 -16.91 27.91 5.15
N GLY A 29 -15.98 28.81 4.84
CA GLY A 29 -15.22 28.78 3.59
C GLY A 29 -14.35 27.53 3.49
N ILE A 30 -13.67 27.15 4.57
CA ILE A 30 -12.85 25.94 4.65
C ILE A 30 -13.68 24.70 4.33
N ALA A 31 -14.84 24.53 4.99
CA ALA A 31 -15.72 23.38 4.76
C ALA A 31 -16.24 23.28 3.31
N SER A 32 -16.45 24.42 2.65
CA SER A 32 -16.95 24.46 1.27
C SER A 32 -15.84 24.28 0.22
N MET A 33 -14.63 24.76 0.50
CA MET A 33 -13.52 24.80 -0.45
C MET A 33 -12.55 23.63 -0.30
N GLY A 34 -12.33 23.10 0.90
CA GLY A 34 -11.39 22.00 1.16
C GLY A 34 -11.60 20.80 0.23
N PRO A 35 -12.83 20.25 0.10
CA PRO A 35 -13.11 19.12 -0.80
C PRO A 35 -12.92 19.40 -2.30
N LYS A 36 -12.66 20.65 -2.70
CA LYS A 36 -12.36 21.03 -4.09
C LYS A 36 -10.86 21.11 -4.37
N MET A 37 -10.02 21.07 -3.34
CA MET A 37 -8.57 21.21 -3.46
C MET A 37 -7.84 19.89 -3.69
N SER A 38 -8.47 18.76 -3.30
CA SER A 38 -7.99 17.40 -3.59
C SER A 38 -8.58 16.89 -4.90
N HIS A 39 -7.78 16.18 -5.69
CA HIS A 39 -8.14 15.65 -6.99
C HIS A 39 -7.74 14.18 -7.14
N TRP A 40 -8.62 13.40 -7.76
CA TRP A 40 -8.40 11.99 -8.05
C TRP A 40 -8.28 11.73 -9.54
N ASN A 41 -7.38 10.81 -9.89
CA ASN A 41 -7.28 10.19 -11.20
C ASN A 41 -7.46 8.68 -11.01
N LEU A 42 -8.62 8.14 -11.40
CA LEU A 42 -8.98 6.74 -11.19
C LEU A 42 -9.08 6.03 -12.53
N LEU A 43 -8.28 4.98 -12.72
CA LEU A 43 -8.35 4.12 -13.91
C LEU A 43 -9.28 2.94 -13.62
N VAL A 44 -10.28 2.74 -14.47
CA VAL A 44 -11.15 1.56 -14.44
C VAL A 44 -10.98 0.80 -15.75
N GLU A 45 -10.51 -0.43 -15.64
CA GLU A 45 -10.09 -1.23 -16.80
C GLU A 45 -11.16 -2.21 -17.28
N GLY A 46 -11.12 -2.53 -18.58
CA GLY A 46 -11.86 -3.65 -19.16
C GLY A 46 -13.39 -3.50 -19.18
N LEU A 47 -13.90 -2.27 -19.19
CA LEU A 47 -15.33 -1.98 -19.21
C LEU A 47 -15.94 -2.17 -20.60
N LYS A 48 -17.24 -2.48 -20.66
CA LYS A 48 -18.00 -2.41 -21.91
C LYS A 48 -18.12 -0.94 -22.38
N PRO A 49 -18.02 -0.63 -23.68
CA PRO A 49 -18.13 0.74 -24.22
C PRO A 49 -19.34 1.52 -23.71
N LYS A 50 -20.50 0.88 -23.62
CA LYS A 50 -21.73 1.52 -23.12
C LYS A 50 -21.59 2.02 -21.68
N VAL A 51 -20.95 1.22 -20.81
CA VAL A 51 -20.71 1.59 -19.40
C VAL A 51 -19.71 2.73 -19.34
N ALA A 52 -18.63 2.65 -20.11
CA ALA A 52 -17.63 3.71 -20.21
C ALA A 52 -18.22 5.06 -20.66
N ASN A 53 -19.10 5.04 -21.65
CA ASN A 53 -19.80 6.23 -22.11
C ASN A 53 -20.73 6.80 -21.04
N ILE A 54 -21.44 5.96 -20.28
CA ILE A 54 -22.27 6.43 -19.15
C ILE A 54 -21.38 7.13 -18.12
N ILE A 55 -20.28 6.49 -17.69
CA ILE A 55 -19.32 7.08 -16.73
C ILE A 55 -18.85 8.45 -17.21
N LYS A 56 -18.47 8.57 -18.48
CA LYS A 56 -18.04 9.83 -19.08
C LYS A 56 -19.12 10.91 -19.02
N GLN A 57 -20.35 10.60 -19.45
CA GLN A 57 -21.44 11.56 -19.41
C GLN A 57 -21.78 12.00 -17.97
N GLU A 58 -21.75 11.06 -17.03
CA GLU A 58 -22.05 11.34 -15.64
C GLU A 58 -20.99 12.24 -14.99
N MET A 59 -19.70 11.98 -15.24
CA MET A 59 -18.59 12.82 -14.77
C MET A 59 -18.66 14.24 -15.34
N LEU A 60 -18.91 14.37 -16.66
CA LEU A 60 -19.09 15.67 -17.31
C LEU A 60 -20.26 16.45 -16.69
N SER A 61 -21.37 15.78 -16.37
CA SER A 61 -22.53 16.42 -15.73
C SER A 61 -22.24 16.99 -14.33
N LEU A 62 -21.19 16.51 -13.67
CA LEU A 62 -20.75 16.96 -12.35
C LEU A 62 -19.59 17.97 -12.42
N GLY A 63 -19.18 18.35 -13.63
CA GLY A 63 -18.05 19.25 -13.90
C GLY A 63 -16.68 18.61 -13.70
N GLY A 64 -16.62 17.27 -13.57
CA GLY A 64 -15.38 16.52 -13.69
C GLY A 64 -15.18 16.06 -15.13
N ASP A 65 -14.25 15.14 -15.36
CA ASP A 65 -13.97 14.63 -16.70
C ASP A 65 -13.74 13.11 -16.66
N ALA A 66 -13.91 12.45 -17.80
CA ALA A 66 -13.46 11.09 -17.99
C ALA A 66 -12.94 10.86 -19.42
N ALA A 67 -11.73 10.34 -19.52
CA ALA A 67 -11.16 9.94 -20.79
C ALA A 67 -11.58 8.51 -21.13
N VAL A 68 -11.98 8.31 -22.38
CA VAL A 68 -12.37 7.01 -22.94
C VAL A 68 -11.71 6.86 -24.31
N SER A 69 -11.46 5.63 -24.75
CA SER A 69 -10.90 5.37 -26.07
C SER A 69 -11.85 5.80 -27.20
N ARG A 70 -11.32 6.12 -28.40
CA ARG A 70 -12.15 6.56 -29.54
C ARG A 70 -13.21 5.52 -29.93
N GLY A 71 -12.85 4.24 -29.95
CA GLY A 71 -13.75 3.14 -30.32
C GLY A 71 -14.86 2.86 -29.30
N SER A 72 -14.80 3.48 -28.13
CA SER A 72 -15.91 3.40 -27.17
C SER A 72 -17.12 4.24 -27.61
N VAL A 73 -16.89 5.33 -28.33
CA VAL A 73 -17.94 6.30 -28.72
C VAL A 73 -18.91 5.69 -29.72
N ASP A 74 -18.40 4.97 -30.70
CA ASP A 74 -19.17 4.23 -31.71
C ASP A 74 -19.41 2.76 -31.31
N CYS A 75 -18.94 2.36 -30.13
CA CYS A 75 -19.00 0.98 -29.64
C CYS A 75 -18.37 -0.04 -30.61
N SER A 76 -17.33 0.35 -31.35
CA SER A 76 -16.60 -0.50 -32.31
C SER A 76 -15.63 -1.48 -31.65
N ILE A 77 -15.35 -1.32 -30.36
CA ILE A 77 -14.46 -2.20 -29.57
C ILE A 77 -15.25 -3.00 -28.54
N GLU A 78 -14.74 -4.15 -28.14
CA GLU A 78 -15.42 -5.01 -27.15
C GLU A 78 -15.27 -4.48 -25.71
N LYS A 79 -14.07 -3.98 -25.37
CA LYS A 79 -13.72 -3.46 -24.06
C LYS A 79 -12.90 -2.18 -24.17
N THR A 80 -12.98 -1.34 -23.13
CA THR A 80 -12.22 -0.10 -23.01
C THR A 80 -11.94 0.20 -21.55
N ASP A 81 -10.85 0.91 -21.32
CA ASP A 81 -10.55 1.51 -20.02
C ASP A 81 -11.11 2.93 -19.97
N VAL A 82 -11.27 3.44 -18.75
CA VAL A 82 -11.77 4.79 -18.48
C VAL A 82 -10.91 5.44 -17.40
N LEU A 83 -10.35 6.61 -17.70
CA LEU A 83 -9.66 7.44 -16.70
C LEU A 83 -10.63 8.51 -16.20
N ILE A 84 -11.12 8.35 -14.97
CA ILE A 84 -12.02 9.27 -14.28
C ILE A 84 -11.18 10.33 -13.55
N MET A 85 -11.51 11.61 -13.75
CA MET A 85 -10.78 12.75 -13.20
C MET A 85 -11.75 13.69 -12.49
N GLY A 86 -11.56 13.92 -11.20
CA GLY A 86 -12.47 14.78 -10.43
C GLY A 86 -11.99 15.11 -9.02
N THR A 87 -12.49 16.21 -8.48
CA THR A 87 -12.30 16.56 -7.06
C THR A 87 -13.01 15.56 -6.13
N ASP A 88 -12.64 15.48 -4.85
CA ASP A 88 -13.33 14.64 -3.85
C ASP A 88 -14.85 14.85 -3.90
N LYS A 89 -15.28 16.12 -3.96
CA LYS A 89 -16.72 16.47 -4.06
C LYS A 89 -17.38 15.91 -5.31
N GLN A 90 -16.68 15.91 -6.45
CA GLN A 90 -17.23 15.39 -7.70
C GLN A 90 -17.29 13.87 -7.69
N ILE A 91 -16.23 13.20 -7.23
CA ILE A 91 -16.17 11.74 -7.16
C ILE A 91 -17.24 11.18 -6.22
N LEU A 92 -17.44 11.78 -5.03
CA LEU A 92 -18.48 11.34 -4.11
C LEU A 92 -19.89 11.46 -4.73
N ARG A 93 -20.19 12.60 -5.36
CA ARG A 93 -21.47 12.78 -6.07
C ARG A 93 -21.63 11.83 -7.25
N PHE A 94 -20.54 11.51 -7.94
CA PHE A 94 -20.52 10.54 -9.03
C PHE A 94 -20.89 9.15 -8.52
N ILE A 95 -20.24 8.67 -7.46
CA ILE A 95 -20.52 7.38 -6.81
C ILE A 95 -22.01 7.27 -6.43
N ASP A 96 -22.56 8.31 -5.79
CA ASP A 96 -23.97 8.32 -5.38
C ASP A 96 -24.91 8.26 -6.59
N LYS A 97 -24.56 8.94 -7.69
CA LYS A 97 -25.35 8.99 -8.92
C LYS A 97 -25.33 7.67 -9.69
N ILE A 98 -24.16 7.05 -9.87
CA ILE A 98 -24.03 5.79 -10.60
C ILE A 98 -24.45 4.57 -9.76
N GLY A 99 -24.41 4.66 -8.43
CA GLY A 99 -24.86 3.60 -7.53
C GLY A 99 -26.36 3.26 -7.66
N LEU A 100 -27.15 4.20 -8.19
CA LEU A 100 -28.59 4.03 -8.44
C LEU A 100 -28.89 3.49 -9.86
N GLN A 101 -27.89 3.36 -10.73
CA GLN A 101 -28.08 3.00 -12.13
C GLN A 101 -27.87 1.48 -12.40
N PRO A 102 -28.52 0.92 -13.43
CA PRO A 102 -28.34 -0.48 -13.84
C PRO A 102 -26.97 -0.73 -14.53
N PHE A 103 -26.79 -1.91 -15.14
CA PHE A 103 -25.60 -2.28 -15.93
C PHE A 103 -24.29 -2.48 -15.15
N GLY A 104 -24.37 -2.86 -13.87
CA GLY A 104 -23.18 -3.15 -13.06
C GLY A 104 -22.47 -1.92 -12.48
N LEU A 105 -23.00 -0.70 -12.75
CA LEU A 105 -22.48 0.55 -12.20
C LEU A 105 -22.50 0.59 -10.67
N LYS A 106 -23.46 -0.10 -10.03
CA LYS A 106 -23.50 -0.27 -8.58
C LYS A 106 -22.24 -0.95 -8.01
N ALA A 107 -21.68 -1.94 -8.71
CA ALA A 107 -20.45 -2.59 -8.29
C ALA A 107 -19.26 -1.62 -8.38
N ILE A 108 -19.12 -0.94 -9.53
CA ILE A 108 -18.08 0.09 -9.73
C ILE A 108 -18.16 1.19 -8.67
N ALA A 109 -19.37 1.65 -8.33
CA ALA A 109 -19.58 2.64 -7.27
C ALA A 109 -19.11 2.12 -5.90
N SER A 110 -19.39 0.85 -5.59
CA SER A 110 -18.93 0.20 -4.37
C SER A 110 -17.41 0.09 -4.32
N ASP A 111 -16.79 -0.35 -5.43
CA ASP A 111 -15.34 -0.55 -5.53
C ASP A 111 -14.59 0.78 -5.40
N ILE A 112 -15.08 1.84 -6.06
CA ILE A 112 -14.50 3.18 -5.91
C ILE A 112 -14.66 3.67 -4.46
N ARG A 113 -15.82 3.46 -3.83
CA ARG A 113 -16.04 3.86 -2.43
C ARG A 113 -15.07 3.12 -1.48
N GLU A 114 -14.90 1.83 -1.67
CA GLU A 114 -13.95 1.03 -0.89
C GLU A 114 -12.50 1.49 -1.10
N LEU A 115 -12.11 1.77 -2.35
CA LEU A 115 -10.80 2.33 -2.68
C LEU A 115 -10.56 3.64 -1.93
N LEU A 116 -11.48 4.59 -2.01
CA LEU A 116 -11.36 5.88 -1.32
C LEU A 116 -11.30 5.72 0.19
N LEU A 117 -12.10 4.82 0.77
CA LEU A 117 -12.06 4.50 2.20
C LEU A 117 -10.68 3.95 2.58
N ASN A 118 -10.13 3.01 1.81
CA ASN A 118 -8.82 2.42 2.06
C ASN A 118 -7.68 3.45 1.95
N LEU A 119 -7.76 4.36 0.97
CA LEU A 119 -6.77 5.44 0.79
C LEU A 119 -6.86 6.51 1.89
N SER A 120 -8.05 6.73 2.45
CA SER A 120 -8.24 7.66 3.58
C SER A 120 -7.79 7.10 4.94
N LYS A 121 -7.37 5.82 5.01
CA LYS A 121 -6.94 5.23 6.28
C LYS A 121 -5.63 5.85 6.73
N GLU A 122 -5.67 6.48 7.88
CA GLU A 122 -4.48 7.01 8.54
C GLU A 122 -3.79 5.96 9.42
N SER A 123 -4.48 4.88 9.82
CA SER A 123 -3.92 3.79 10.64
C SER A 123 -3.98 2.45 9.91
N PHE A 124 -2.80 1.85 9.70
CA PHE A 124 -2.62 0.52 9.14
C PHE A 124 -2.13 -0.41 10.24
N GLN A 125 -2.90 -1.46 10.51
CA GLN A 125 -2.57 -2.44 11.53
C GLN A 125 -2.23 -3.78 10.88
N LEU A 126 -1.02 -4.27 11.13
CA LEU A 126 -0.59 -5.61 10.74
C LEU A 126 -0.78 -6.56 11.92
N LYS A 127 -1.73 -7.48 11.80
CA LYS A 127 -1.93 -8.55 12.79
C LYS A 127 -0.90 -9.65 12.53
N THR A 128 -0.10 -9.96 13.54
CA THR A 128 0.85 -11.08 13.51
C THR A 128 0.46 -12.10 14.59
N PRO A 129 0.99 -13.33 14.56
CA PRO A 129 0.71 -14.33 15.60
C PRO A 129 1.10 -13.87 17.02
N ARG A 130 2.02 -12.90 17.15
CA ARG A 130 2.57 -12.45 18.44
C ARG A 130 1.96 -11.14 18.92
N ARG A 131 1.81 -10.17 18.03
CA ARG A 131 1.23 -8.85 18.35
C ARG A 131 0.61 -8.17 17.14
N THR A 132 -0.21 -7.17 17.38
CA THR A 132 -0.63 -6.23 16.34
C THR A 132 0.38 -5.09 16.26
N ILE A 133 0.87 -4.80 15.06
CA ILE A 133 1.82 -3.74 14.79
C ILE A 133 1.09 -2.59 14.09
N GLU A 134 1.26 -1.36 14.58
CA GLU A 134 0.76 -0.16 13.91
C GLU A 134 1.83 0.39 12.95
N LEU A 135 1.54 0.35 11.65
CA LEU A 135 2.46 0.76 10.58
C LEU A 135 2.43 2.27 10.30
N SER A 136 1.44 2.99 10.82
CA SER A 136 1.19 4.39 10.44
C SER A 136 1.85 5.44 11.31
N ARG A 137 2.25 5.10 12.54
CA ARG A 137 2.70 6.09 13.52
C ARG A 137 4.14 6.54 13.27
N ARG A 138 4.99 5.62 12.80
CA ARG A 138 6.39 5.86 12.45
C ARG A 138 6.86 4.77 11.50
N THR A 139 7.97 5.03 10.79
CA THR A 139 8.69 3.97 10.09
C THR A 139 9.14 2.90 11.08
N LEU A 140 8.86 1.64 10.75
CA LEU A 140 9.30 0.49 11.51
C LEU A 140 10.54 -0.11 10.86
N VAL A 141 11.43 -0.66 11.68
CA VAL A 141 12.68 -1.25 11.20
C VAL A 141 12.57 -2.76 11.23
N MET A 142 12.85 -3.40 10.10
CA MET A 142 12.95 -4.85 9.98
C MET A 142 14.43 -5.26 10.01
N GLY A 143 14.84 -5.98 11.05
CA GLY A 143 16.20 -6.48 11.21
C GLY A 143 16.38 -7.77 10.43
N VAL A 144 17.35 -7.79 9.50
CA VAL A 144 17.61 -8.96 8.63
C VAL A 144 18.62 -9.90 9.27
N ILE A 145 18.29 -11.19 9.30
CA ILE A 145 19.12 -12.27 9.83
C ILE A 145 19.31 -13.33 8.73
N ASN A 146 20.53 -13.39 8.19
CA ASN A 146 20.91 -14.41 7.21
C ASN A 146 21.45 -15.64 7.94
N ALA A 147 20.67 -16.71 7.97
CA ALA A 147 21.02 -18.01 8.55
C ALA A 147 21.86 -18.86 7.60
N THR A 148 22.85 -18.24 6.92
CA THR A 148 23.76 -18.92 5.98
C THR A 148 25.10 -19.28 6.65
N PRO A 149 25.72 -20.41 6.29
CA PRO A 149 27.04 -20.79 6.82
C PRO A 149 28.14 -19.76 6.50
N ASP A 150 28.07 -19.13 5.33
CA ASP A 150 29.14 -18.28 4.79
C ASP A 150 29.14 -16.84 5.34
N SER A 151 28.24 -16.49 6.25
CA SER A 151 28.16 -15.14 6.83
C SER A 151 29.04 -14.94 8.07
N PHE A 152 29.67 -15.98 8.60
CA PHE A 152 30.34 -15.91 9.91
C PHE A 152 31.64 -16.73 9.94
N SER A 153 32.66 -16.22 9.23
CA SER A 153 33.99 -16.83 9.11
C SER A 153 34.95 -16.45 10.25
N ASP A 154 34.53 -16.51 11.51
CA ASP A 154 35.43 -16.28 12.66
C ASP A 154 35.40 -17.46 13.65
N GLY A 155 36.09 -18.54 13.27
CA GLY A 155 36.95 -19.33 14.16
C GLY A 155 36.40 -19.93 15.47
N GLY A 156 35.11 -20.27 15.58
CA GLY A 156 34.55 -20.85 16.80
C GLY A 156 33.45 -21.88 16.57
N THR A 157 33.30 -22.80 17.53
CA THR A 157 32.31 -23.89 17.65
C THR A 157 30.86 -23.39 17.83
N ILE A 158 30.52 -22.21 17.30
CA ILE A 158 29.22 -21.56 17.48
C ILE A 158 28.29 -22.04 16.38
N THR A 159 27.13 -22.56 16.77
CA THR A 159 26.13 -23.02 15.81
C THR A 159 25.44 -21.84 15.11
N CYS A 160 24.97 -22.03 13.88
CA CYS A 160 24.16 -21.04 13.15
C CYS A 160 22.95 -20.53 14.00
N GLU A 161 22.43 -21.38 14.89
CA GLU A 161 21.35 -21.03 15.81
C GLU A 161 21.79 -20.04 16.91
N GLU A 162 22.92 -20.29 17.58
CA GLU A 162 23.42 -19.42 18.66
C GLU A 162 23.85 -18.05 18.13
N GLU A 163 24.58 -18.03 17.01
CA GLU A 163 25.01 -16.77 16.39
C GLU A 163 23.81 -16.00 15.82
N GLY A 164 22.87 -16.70 15.18
CA GLY A 164 21.63 -16.09 14.70
C GLY A 164 20.82 -15.47 15.84
N LEU A 165 20.75 -16.13 17.00
CA LEU A 165 20.08 -15.58 18.19
C LEU A 165 20.83 -14.35 18.73
N ARG A 166 22.17 -14.40 18.81
CA ARG A 166 22.98 -13.26 19.24
C ARG A 166 22.75 -12.05 18.35
N GLN A 167 22.73 -12.27 17.04
CA GLN A 167 22.44 -11.22 16.06
C GLN A 167 21.00 -10.70 16.19
N ALA A 168 20.02 -11.59 16.42
CA ALA A 168 18.64 -11.19 16.69
C ALA A 168 18.55 -10.24 17.89
N MET A 169 19.15 -10.63 19.02
CA MET A 169 19.14 -9.82 20.25
C MET A 169 19.86 -8.48 20.06
N LYS A 170 20.96 -8.47 19.28
CA LYS A 170 21.65 -7.23 18.91
C LYS A 170 20.74 -6.29 18.11
N LEU A 171 20.10 -6.78 17.05
CA LEU A 171 19.21 -5.98 16.20
C LEU A 171 18.02 -5.43 16.99
N LEU A 172 17.46 -6.22 17.91
CA LEU A 172 16.41 -5.75 18.82
C LEU A 172 16.92 -4.65 19.75
N GLY A 173 18.14 -4.79 20.29
CA GLY A 173 18.79 -3.74 21.08
C GLY A 173 19.06 -2.46 20.30
N GLU A 174 19.27 -2.55 18.98
CA GLU A 174 19.43 -1.42 18.05
C GLU A 174 18.09 -0.81 17.60
N GLY A 175 16.95 -1.40 17.99
CA GLY A 175 15.62 -0.86 17.73
C GLY A 175 14.84 -1.52 16.59
N ALA A 176 15.19 -2.74 16.17
CA ALA A 176 14.39 -3.50 15.23
C ALA A 176 12.99 -3.81 15.80
N ASP A 177 11.96 -3.56 15.00
CA ASP A 177 10.54 -3.78 15.34
C ASP A 177 10.02 -5.14 14.88
N ILE A 178 10.67 -5.70 13.86
CA ILE A 178 10.39 -6.97 13.21
C ILE A 178 11.75 -7.62 12.92
N LEU A 179 11.83 -8.95 13.00
CA LEU A 179 12.99 -9.70 12.52
C LEU A 179 12.63 -10.47 11.27
N ASP A 180 13.53 -10.53 10.30
CA ASP A 180 13.35 -11.25 9.04
C ASP A 180 14.47 -12.29 8.89
N VAL A 181 14.09 -13.56 8.81
CA VAL A 181 15.02 -14.69 8.87
C VAL A 181 15.05 -15.39 7.52
N GLY A 182 16.19 -15.32 6.83
CA GLY A 182 16.40 -15.98 5.53
C GLY A 182 17.44 -17.10 5.64
N GLY A 183 17.14 -18.27 5.07
CA GLY A 183 18.07 -19.42 5.03
C GLY A 183 18.82 -19.57 3.71
N GLU A 184 18.42 -18.77 2.72
CA GLU A 184 18.91 -18.79 1.34
C GLU A 184 19.46 -17.40 0.98
N SER A 185 20.57 -17.37 0.24
CA SER A 185 21.16 -16.11 -0.21
C SER A 185 20.39 -15.59 -1.42
N SER A 186 19.86 -14.37 -1.33
CA SER A 186 19.24 -13.65 -2.45
C SER A 186 20.26 -12.90 -3.33
N ARG A 187 21.57 -13.08 -3.10
CA ARG A 187 22.63 -12.42 -3.90
C ARG A 187 22.63 -12.92 -5.36
N PRO A 188 22.87 -12.05 -6.35
CA PRO A 188 22.97 -12.47 -7.75
C PRO A 188 24.00 -13.59 -7.96
N GLY A 189 23.58 -14.71 -8.54
CA GLY A 189 24.44 -15.86 -8.82
C GLY A 189 24.60 -16.87 -7.67
N ALA A 190 23.89 -16.70 -6.56
CA ALA A 190 23.85 -17.73 -5.51
C ALA A 190 23.14 -18.99 -6.03
N GLU A 191 23.68 -20.17 -5.73
CA GLU A 191 23.01 -21.43 -6.04
C GLU A 191 21.79 -21.62 -5.13
N PRO A 192 20.64 -22.07 -5.67
CA PRO A 192 19.46 -22.32 -4.87
C PRO A 192 19.73 -23.37 -3.79
N VAL A 193 19.32 -23.08 -2.56
CA VAL A 193 19.47 -24.00 -1.43
C VAL A 193 18.32 -25.01 -1.48
N PRO A 194 18.59 -26.33 -1.37
CA PRO A 194 17.54 -27.33 -1.30
C PRO A 194 16.57 -27.09 -0.13
N LEU A 195 15.28 -27.33 -0.34
CA LEU A 195 14.21 -27.14 0.66
C LEU A 195 14.57 -27.66 2.06
N ARG A 196 15.08 -28.89 2.15
CA ARG A 196 15.44 -29.53 3.42
C ARG A 196 16.56 -28.80 4.16
N GLU A 197 17.48 -28.20 3.42
CA GLU A 197 18.60 -27.48 3.99
C GLU A 197 18.17 -26.11 4.50
N GLU A 198 17.36 -25.38 3.72
CA GLU A 198 16.78 -24.11 4.17
C GLU A 198 15.95 -24.30 5.45
N LEU A 199 15.08 -25.33 5.51
CA LEU A 199 14.32 -25.68 6.72
C LEU A 199 15.23 -25.96 7.92
N ARG A 200 16.35 -26.67 7.72
CA ARG A 200 17.32 -26.95 8.79
C ARG A 200 18.00 -25.68 9.31
N ARG A 201 18.15 -24.65 8.46
CA ARG A 201 18.74 -23.37 8.83
C ARG A 201 17.73 -22.47 9.55
N VAL A 202 16.54 -22.26 8.98
CA VAL A 202 15.60 -21.25 9.50
C VAL A 202 14.76 -21.74 10.68
N VAL A 203 14.28 -23.00 10.66
CA VAL A 203 13.29 -23.45 11.64
C VAL A 203 13.81 -23.46 13.09
N PRO A 204 15.02 -23.99 13.38
CA PRO A 204 15.54 -23.97 14.75
C PRO A 204 15.73 -22.54 15.27
N LEU A 205 16.30 -21.66 14.42
CA LEU A 205 16.54 -20.26 14.75
C LEU A 205 15.24 -19.50 15.03
N ILE A 206 14.24 -19.61 14.14
CA ILE A 206 12.92 -18.98 14.34
C ILE A 206 12.30 -19.48 15.65
N ARG A 207 12.34 -20.79 15.93
CA ARG A 207 11.82 -21.35 17.18
C ARG A 207 12.53 -20.79 18.41
N ARG A 208 13.85 -20.59 18.33
CA ARG A 208 14.64 -20.03 19.42
C ARG A 208 14.31 -18.57 19.67
N ILE A 209 14.34 -17.72 18.64
CA ILE A 209 13.99 -16.30 18.73
C ILE A 209 12.57 -16.13 19.28
N ALA A 210 11.63 -16.95 18.81
CA ALA A 210 10.23 -16.89 19.21
C ALA A 210 9.95 -17.40 20.64
N ARG A 211 10.94 -18.03 21.30
CA ARG A 211 10.90 -18.40 22.73
C ARG A 211 11.46 -17.30 23.62
N GLU A 212 12.45 -16.54 23.13
CA GLU A 212 13.15 -15.52 23.92
C GLU A 212 12.56 -14.12 23.75
N THR A 213 11.73 -13.90 22.72
CA THR A 213 11.22 -12.59 22.37
C THR A 213 9.76 -12.64 21.90
N ASP A 214 9.05 -11.52 22.06
CA ASP A 214 7.69 -11.31 21.53
C ASP A 214 7.69 -10.53 20.21
N VAL A 215 8.88 -10.36 19.59
CA VAL A 215 8.98 -9.66 18.32
C VAL A 215 8.31 -10.50 17.22
N PRO A 216 7.57 -9.86 16.30
CA PRO A 216 7.13 -10.49 15.07
C PRO A 216 8.33 -10.97 14.25
N ILE A 217 8.22 -12.19 13.73
CA ILE A 217 9.24 -12.81 12.90
C ILE A 217 8.65 -13.04 11.51
N SER A 218 9.30 -12.47 10.52
CA SER A 218 9.13 -12.74 9.09
C SER A 218 10.12 -13.83 8.68
N VAL A 219 9.72 -14.65 7.70
CA VAL A 219 10.60 -15.63 7.06
C VAL A 219 10.83 -15.18 5.62
N ASP A 220 12.08 -14.92 5.28
CA ASP A 220 12.48 -14.56 3.92
C ASP A 220 12.68 -15.84 3.11
N THR A 221 11.62 -16.24 2.41
CA THR A 221 11.63 -17.44 1.56
C THR A 221 10.70 -17.28 0.37
N THR A 222 11.09 -17.90 -0.75
CA THR A 222 10.24 -18.05 -1.93
C THR A 222 9.57 -19.43 -1.99
N LYS A 223 9.95 -20.35 -1.10
CA LYS A 223 9.49 -21.74 -1.10
C LYS A 223 8.26 -21.88 -0.22
N ALA A 224 7.12 -22.25 -0.81
CA ALA A 224 5.86 -22.37 -0.10
C ALA A 224 5.91 -23.37 1.07
N GLU A 225 6.70 -24.46 0.96
CA GLU A 225 6.85 -25.40 2.07
C GLU A 225 7.67 -24.87 3.26
N VAL A 226 8.53 -23.86 3.05
CA VAL A 226 9.27 -23.19 4.14
C VAL A 226 8.37 -22.18 4.84
N ALA A 227 7.51 -21.49 4.08
CA ALA A 227 6.59 -20.49 4.62
C ALA A 227 5.43 -21.07 5.46
N ARG A 228 5.18 -22.38 5.35
CA ARG A 228 4.07 -23.09 6.01
C ARG A 228 4.39 -23.49 7.44
#